data_AF-A0A645CJT4-F1
#
_entry.id   AF-A0A645CJT4-F1
#
_cell.length_a   1.000
_cell.length_b   1.000
_cell.length_c   1.000
_cell.angle_alpha   90.00
_cell.angle_beta   90.00
_cell.angle_gamma   90.00
#
_symmetry.space_group_name_H-M   'P 1'
#
loop_
_entity.id
_entity.type
_entity.pdbx_description
1 polymer ?
#
loop_
_entity_poly.entity_id
_entity_poly.type
_entity_poly.pdbx_seq_one_letter_code
_entity_poly.pdbx_strand_id
1 'polypeptide(L)' 'MQRNPSANSAVESSAPSPSPTADTATEIQKFFDLKEKGIISEDEFAAKKTQLLGI' A
#
# COMPACT_ATOMS: atom_id res chain seq x y z
N MET A 1 -13.13 11.98 -48.49
CA MET A 1 -12.78 11.78 -47.06
C MET A 1 -13.55 10.57 -46.52
N GLN A 2 -12.92 9.38 -46.53
CA GLN A 2 -13.42 8.22 -45.78
C GLN A 2 -12.76 8.25 -44.39
N ARG A 3 -13.56 8.34 -43.32
CA ARG A 3 -13.07 8.25 -41.93
C ARG A 3 -13.29 6.83 -41.44
N ASN A 4 -12.20 6.08 -41.29
CA ASN A 4 -12.16 4.86 -40.46
C ASN A 4 -12.31 5.26 -38.99
N PRO A 5 -13.10 4.52 -38.19
CA PRO A 5 -12.90 4.43 -36.75
C PRO A 5 -12.36 3.05 -36.40
N SER A 6 -11.04 2.87 -36.44
CA SER A 6 -10.40 1.70 -35.84
C SER A 6 -9.12 2.13 -35.12
N ALA A 7 -9.27 2.41 -33.84
CA ALA A 7 -8.19 2.33 -32.84
C ALA A 7 -8.83 2.38 -31.45
N ASN A 8 -9.52 1.29 -31.09
CA ASN A 8 -9.58 0.87 -29.70
C ASN A 8 -8.16 0.39 -29.36
N SER A 9 -7.41 1.14 -28.53
CA SER A 9 -6.26 0.67 -27.74
C SER A 9 -5.53 1.85 -27.10
N ALA A 10 -6.04 2.28 -25.95
CA ALA A 10 -5.21 2.82 -24.88
C ALA A 10 -5.95 2.52 -23.57
N VAL A 11 -6.06 1.23 -23.25
CA VAL A 11 -6.13 0.80 -21.85
C VAL A 11 -4.74 1.08 -21.26
N GLU A 12 -4.50 2.35 -20.99
CA GLU A 12 -3.34 2.82 -20.26
C GLU A 12 -3.50 2.30 -18.84
N SER A 13 -2.71 1.26 -18.55
CA SER A 13 -2.32 0.74 -17.25
C SER A 13 -2.88 1.51 -16.05
N SER A 14 -4.10 1.17 -15.64
CA SER A 14 -4.53 1.38 -14.27
C SER A 14 -3.74 0.41 -13.39
N ALA A 15 -2.51 0.81 -13.06
CA ALA A 15 -1.78 0.28 -11.94
C ALA A 15 -2.76 0.18 -10.75
N PRO A 16 -2.82 -0.96 -10.05
CA PRO A 16 -3.74 -1.12 -8.94
C PRO A 16 -3.44 0.01 -7.96
N SER A 17 -4.36 0.98 -7.82
CA SER A 17 -4.28 1.95 -6.74
C SER A 17 -4.15 1.13 -5.46
N PRO A 18 -3.05 1.28 -4.70
CA PRO A 18 -2.92 0.55 -3.45
C PRO A 18 -4.11 0.98 -2.61
N SER A 19 -5.01 0.03 -2.38
CA SER A 19 -6.12 0.26 -1.49
C SER A 19 -5.51 0.64 -0.14
N PRO A 20 -6.02 1.67 0.57
CA PRO A 20 -5.41 2.17 1.81
C PRO A 20 -5.24 1.08 2.89
N THR A 21 -5.97 -0.03 2.74
CA THR A 21 -5.89 -1.22 3.58
C THR A 21 -4.65 -2.10 3.33
N ALA A 22 -4.07 -2.05 2.12
CA ALA A 22 -2.85 -2.78 1.78
C ALA A 22 -1.59 -2.07 2.32
N ASP A 23 -1.60 -0.73 2.35
CA ASP A 23 -0.51 0.07 2.93
C ASP A 23 -0.41 -0.16 4.44
N THR A 24 -1.53 -0.19 5.16
CA THR A 24 -1.54 -0.41 6.62
C THR A 24 -0.93 -1.75 7.02
N ALA A 25 -1.29 -2.84 6.34
CA ALA A 25 -0.68 -4.16 6.59
C ALA A 25 0.82 -4.17 6.26
N THR A 26 1.21 -3.50 5.17
CA THR A 26 2.62 -3.39 4.74
C THR A 26 3.45 -2.58 5.73
N GLU A 27 2.90 -1.49 6.27
CA GLU A 27 3.54 -0.67 7.30
C GLU A 27 3.70 -1.44 8.60
N ILE A 28 2.67 -2.16 9.06
CA ILE A 28 2.77 -3.01 10.25
C ILE A 28 3.86 -4.07 10.07
N GLN A 29 3.96 -4.70 8.89
CA GLN A 29 5.03 -5.67 8.62
C GLN A 29 6.42 -5.02 8.71
N LYS A 30 6.60 -3.80 8.19
CA LYS A 30 7.86 -3.06 8.32
C LYS A 30 8.20 -2.77 9.79
N PHE A 31 7.23 -2.29 10.57
CA PHE A 31 7.45 -2.04 11.99
C PHE A 31 7.78 -3.33 12.75
N PHE A 32 7.16 -4.46 12.38
CA PHE A 32 7.48 -5.76 12.99
C PHE A 32 8.92 -6.17 12.69
N ASP A 33 9.37 -5.99 11.45
CA ASP A 33 10.75 -6.26 11.04
C ASP A 33 11.76 -5.38 11.80
N LEU A 34 11.42 -4.11 12.03
CA LEU A 34 12.22 -3.19 12.86
C LEU A 34 12.26 -3.63 14.32
N LYS A 35 11.15 -4.15 14.87
CA LYS A 35 11.08 -4.71 16.23
C LYS A 35 11.97 -5.95 16.36
N GLU A 36 11.89 -6.88 15.41
CA GLU A 36 12.71 -8.10 15.39
C GLU A 36 14.21 -7.77 15.28
N LYS A 37 14.56 -6.69 14.57
CA LYS A 37 15.93 -6.17 14.49
C LYS A 37 16.39 -5.42 15.75
N GLY A 38 15.50 -5.22 16.73
CA GLY A 38 15.78 -4.45 17.95
C GLY A 38 15.95 -2.95 17.71
N ILE A 39 15.44 -2.42 16.58
CA ILE A 39 15.51 -0.99 16.22
C ILE A 39 14.44 -0.20 16.98
N ILE A 40 13.25 -0.80 17.12
CA ILE A 40 12.16 -0.25 17.92
C ILE A 40 11.79 -1.22 19.04
N SER A 41 11.25 -0.69 20.12
CA SER A 41 10.72 -1.48 21.22
C SER A 41 9.32 -2.02 20.89
N GLU A 42 8.90 -3.06 21.61
CA GLU A 42 7.57 -3.65 21.45
C GLU A 42 6.44 -2.65 21.72
N ASP A 43 6.66 -1.70 22.64
CA ASP A 43 5.74 -0.61 22.97
C ASP A 43 5.55 0.36 21.78
N GLU A 44 6.64 0.71 21.08
CA GLU A 44 6.58 1.55 19.87
C GLU A 44 5.88 0.84 18.71
N PHE A 45 6.15 -0.47 18.54
CA PHE A 45 5.46 -1.28 17.54
C PHE A 45 3.94 -1.30 17.80
N ALA A 46 3.53 -1.53 19.04
CA ALA A 46 2.12 -1.57 19.43
C ALA A 46 1.44 -0.21 19.21
N ALA A 47 2.07 0.89 19.63
CA ALA A 47 1.55 2.25 19.42
C ALA A 47 1.35 2.55 17.92
N LYS A 48 2.34 2.22 17.07
CA LYS A 48 2.24 2.41 15.61
C LYS A 48 1.19 1.52 14.98
N LYS A 49 1.08 0.26 15.39
CA LYS A 49 0.07 -0.68 14.91
C LYS A 49 -1.34 -0.18 15.21
N THR A 50 -1.58 0.28 16.44
CA THR A 50 -2.88 0.84 16.87
C THR A 50 -3.20 2.12 16.11
N GLN A 51 -2.21 3.01 15.93
CA GLN A 51 -2.36 4.24 15.12
C GLN A 51 -2.70 3.93 13.66
N LEU A 52 -2.09 2.90 13.07
CA LEU A 52 -2.34 2.45 11.70
C LEU A 52 -3.73 1.81 11.55
N LEU A 53 -4.17 1.04 12.55
CA LEU A 53 -5.52 0.45 12.56
C LEU A 53 -6.62 1.47 12.89
N GLY A 54 -6.26 2.60 13.50
CA GLY A 54 -7.20 3.66 13.87
C GLY A 54 -8.18 3.26 14.98
N ILE A 55 -7.75 2.38 15.89
CA ILE A 55 -8.56 1.84 17.02
C ILE A 55 -8.10 2.36 18.37
#